data_AF-A0A498K0K3-F1
#
_entry.id   AF-A0A498K0K3-F1
#
_cell.length_a   1.000
_cell.length_b   1.000
_cell.length_c   1.000
_cell.angle_alpha   90.00
_cell.angle_beta   90.00
_cell.angle_gamma   90.00
#
_symmetry.space_group_name_H-M   'P 1'
#
loop_
_entity.id
_entity.type
_entity.pdbx_description
1 polymer ?
#
loop_
_entity_poly.entity_id
_entity_poly.type
_entity_poly.pdbx_seq_one_letter_code
_entity_poly.pdbx_strand_id
1 'polypeptide(L)'
;MYPWSLVKRVKRCWDKIRNWLTINFPEAVSTLKKGASEADIQEVEKILKVKLPLPTRILYRFHNGQAFEEKHFQNNLVGCPLGLIGGYAFYDQLVTVYLMPLRQVVLETMKIRRKLGFTGRSEYVVVADSCAYSGKLFFLNCTSGQLYVGTRNLPTDGQMLPCVPDALISSIHDCNVDRQQDGMLLWLEEHGRRLENGIIKLRQEENFRTISQFPEESPLCSTAITNGVKVRASAVFVPECADLENTSEKYTFSYSIRMSFLPEGCVINGMPFSSCQLNRRHWIIRSNDVVVADVGGEAVIGQYPLLRPGEEEFVYESYSCLPSSSGSIEGSFTFVPGSLRVPKGGPFEVAVARFPLQLPNYIF
;
A
#
# COMPACT_ATOMS: atom_id res chain seq x y z
N MET A 1 -7.71 -2.46 34.57
CA MET A 1 -8.95 -2.76 33.83
C MET A 1 -9.02 -1.81 32.65
N TYR A 2 -9.34 -2.28 31.44
CA TYR A 2 -9.39 -1.41 30.25
C TYR A 2 -10.65 -0.53 30.26
N PRO A 3 -10.57 0.74 29.83
CA PRO A 3 -11.75 1.60 29.66
C PRO A 3 -12.73 1.01 28.67
N TRP A 4 -14.00 0.90 29.07
CA TRP A 4 -15.02 0.25 28.25
C TRP A 4 -15.28 0.99 26.91
N SER A 5 -15.19 2.32 26.91
CA SER A 5 -15.29 3.15 25.70
C SER A 5 -14.22 2.77 24.68
N LEU A 6 -12.96 2.65 25.11
CA LEU A 6 -11.83 2.26 24.27
C LEU A 6 -11.97 0.81 23.78
N VAL A 7 -12.38 -0.13 24.64
CA VAL A 7 -12.65 -1.52 24.24
C VAL A 7 -13.70 -1.59 23.13
N LYS A 8 -14.80 -0.84 23.25
CA LYS A 8 -15.83 -0.76 22.20
C LYS A 8 -15.29 -0.14 20.90
N ARG A 9 -14.43 0.87 20.96
CA ARG A 9 -13.80 1.48 19.78
C ARG A 9 -12.90 0.47 19.06
N VAL A 10 -11.99 -0.17 19.78
CA VAL A 10 -11.08 -1.19 19.20
C VAL A 10 -11.85 -2.38 18.65
N LYS A 11 -12.89 -2.85 19.34
CA LYS A 11 -13.77 -3.90 18.81
C LYS A 11 -14.39 -3.50 17.48
N ARG A 12 -14.94 -2.29 17.37
CA ARG A 12 -15.53 -1.79 16.11
C ARG A 12 -14.49 -1.73 14.99
N CYS A 13 -13.26 -1.29 15.27
CA CYS A 13 -12.16 -1.30 14.31
C CYS A 13 -11.90 -2.73 13.77
N TRP A 14 -11.75 -3.70 14.66
CA TRP A 14 -11.51 -5.09 14.27
C TRP A 14 -12.70 -5.74 13.56
N ASP A 15 -13.93 -5.49 14.03
CA ASP A 15 -15.14 -6.01 13.40
C ASP A 15 -15.24 -5.52 11.95
N LYS A 16 -14.95 -4.23 11.69
CA LYS A 16 -14.95 -3.68 10.32
C LYS A 16 -13.99 -4.43 9.40
N ILE A 17 -12.71 -4.54 9.80
CA ILE A 17 -11.69 -5.21 9.01
C ILE A 17 -12.05 -6.68 8.81
N ARG A 18 -12.40 -7.40 9.88
CA ARG A 18 -12.72 -8.82 9.83
C ARG A 18 -13.96 -9.12 9.00
N ASN A 19 -15.01 -8.31 9.11
CA ASN A 19 -16.22 -8.47 8.30
C ASN A 19 -15.90 -8.30 6.82
N TRP A 20 -15.12 -7.28 6.46
CA TRP A 20 -14.68 -7.08 5.09
C TRP A 20 -13.87 -8.27 4.57
N LEU A 21 -12.89 -8.76 5.35
CA LEU A 21 -12.09 -9.93 4.97
C LEU A 21 -12.94 -11.20 4.83
N THR A 22 -13.91 -11.42 5.71
CA THR A 22 -14.77 -12.61 5.66
C THR A 22 -15.56 -12.68 4.35
N ILE A 23 -15.99 -11.52 3.84
CA ILE A 23 -16.76 -11.40 2.59
C ILE A 23 -15.84 -11.45 1.37
N ASN A 24 -14.73 -10.71 1.39
CA ASN A 24 -13.93 -10.45 0.19
C ASN A 24 -12.65 -11.30 0.11
N PHE A 25 -12.02 -11.59 1.25
CA PHE A 25 -10.70 -12.24 1.33
C PHE A 25 -10.61 -13.28 2.47
N PRO A 26 -11.43 -14.36 2.43
CA PRO A 26 -11.56 -15.31 3.54
C PRO A 26 -10.25 -16.04 3.87
N GLU A 27 -9.32 -16.18 2.91
CA GLU A 27 -8.02 -16.79 3.13
C GLU A 27 -7.18 -15.97 4.13
N ALA A 28 -7.23 -14.64 4.05
CA ALA A 28 -6.53 -13.78 5.00
C ALA A 28 -7.12 -13.86 6.41
N VAL A 29 -8.43 -14.14 6.57
CA VAL A 29 -9.05 -14.37 7.89
C VAL A 29 -8.39 -15.54 8.61
N SER A 30 -8.02 -16.60 7.89
CA SER A 30 -7.40 -17.80 8.46
C SER A 30 -6.02 -17.53 9.09
N THR A 31 -5.37 -16.44 8.69
CA THR A 31 -4.07 -16.03 9.22
C THR A 31 -4.16 -15.26 10.55
N LEU A 32 -5.34 -14.73 10.89
CA LEU A 32 -5.54 -13.93 12.10
C LEU A 32 -5.45 -14.80 13.36
N LYS A 33 -4.51 -14.49 14.25
CA LYS A 33 -4.39 -15.21 15.52
C LYS A 33 -5.47 -14.79 16.50
N LYS A 34 -5.85 -15.72 17.38
CA LYS A 34 -6.64 -15.42 18.58
C LYS A 34 -5.96 -14.33 19.41
N GLY A 35 -6.77 -13.53 20.09
CA GLY A 35 -6.30 -12.47 20.97
C GLY A 35 -5.31 -12.96 22.03
N ALA A 36 -4.31 -12.13 22.32
CA ALA A 36 -3.30 -12.38 23.33
C ALA A 36 -3.89 -12.34 24.75
N SER A 37 -3.28 -13.06 25.69
CA SER A 37 -3.62 -12.96 27.11
C SER A 37 -3.03 -11.67 27.74
N GLU A 38 -3.50 -11.27 28.94
CA GLU A 38 -2.79 -10.21 29.69
C GLU A 38 -1.34 -10.60 29.99
N ALA A 39 -1.10 -11.89 30.29
CA ALA A 39 0.22 -12.39 30.63
C ALA A 39 1.18 -12.30 29.43
N ASP A 40 0.71 -12.63 28.22
CA ASP A 40 1.50 -12.53 26.99
C ASP A 40 1.96 -11.08 26.75
N ILE A 41 1.06 -10.11 26.95
CA ILE A 41 1.36 -8.68 26.80
C ILE A 41 2.36 -8.23 27.87
N GLN A 42 2.15 -8.61 29.13
CA GLN A 42 3.06 -8.27 30.24
C GLN A 42 4.45 -8.89 30.05
N GLU A 43 4.52 -10.10 29.49
CA GLU A 43 5.78 -10.77 29.16
C GLU A 43 6.56 -9.99 28.11
N VAL A 44 5.91 -9.57 27.02
CA VAL A 44 6.53 -8.74 25.97
C VAL A 44 7.05 -7.42 26.54
N GLU A 45 6.23 -6.72 27.33
CA GLU A 45 6.61 -5.47 27.99
C GLU A 45 7.82 -5.65 28.91
N LYS A 46 7.85 -6.75 29.67
CA LYS A 46 8.97 -7.09 30.55
C LYS A 46 10.24 -7.39 29.76
N ILE A 47 10.15 -8.18 28.70
CA ILE A 47 11.28 -8.58 27.86
C ILE A 47 11.86 -7.36 27.12
N LEU A 48 11.00 -6.55 26.51
CA LEU A 48 11.41 -5.38 25.71
C LEU A 48 11.68 -4.14 26.56
N LYS A 49 11.33 -4.18 27.86
CA LYS A 49 11.45 -3.08 28.83
C LYS A 49 10.70 -1.82 28.37
N VAL A 50 9.48 -2.01 27.86
CA VAL A 50 8.59 -0.93 27.39
C VAL A 50 7.19 -1.07 28.00
N LYS A 51 6.38 -0.02 27.90
CA LYS A 51 4.95 -0.06 28.21
C LYS A 51 4.17 0.17 26.93
N LEU A 52 3.44 -0.83 26.44
CA LEU A 52 2.64 -0.67 25.25
C LEU A 52 1.49 0.32 25.52
N PRO A 53 1.20 1.25 24.60
CA PRO A 53 0.04 2.13 24.71
C PRO A 53 -1.25 1.32 24.90
N LEU A 54 -2.19 1.88 25.68
CA LEU A 54 -3.42 1.18 26.03
C LEU A 54 -4.25 0.71 24.82
N PRO A 55 -4.43 1.51 23.75
CA PRO A 55 -5.14 1.06 22.56
C PRO A 55 -4.44 -0.12 21.88
N THR A 56 -3.11 -0.06 21.71
CA THR A 56 -2.28 -1.16 21.19
C THR A 56 -2.43 -2.44 22.00
N ARG A 57 -2.44 -2.36 23.34
CA ARG A 57 -2.69 -3.55 24.19
C ARG A 57 -4.03 -4.19 23.83
N ILE A 58 -5.09 -3.38 23.77
CA ILE A 58 -6.44 -3.88 23.46
C ILE A 58 -6.51 -4.44 22.03
N LEU A 59 -5.82 -3.85 21.05
CA LEU A 59 -5.71 -4.40 19.70
C LEU A 59 -5.19 -5.84 19.71
N TYR A 60 -4.08 -6.08 20.41
CA TYR A 60 -3.51 -7.42 20.58
C TYR A 60 -4.41 -8.36 21.40
N ARG A 61 -5.20 -7.83 22.34
CA ARG A 61 -6.21 -8.61 23.09
C ARG A 61 -7.35 -9.14 22.21
N PHE A 62 -7.66 -8.49 21.08
CA PHE A 62 -8.62 -8.99 20.11
C PHE A 62 -7.98 -9.96 19.11
N HIS A 63 -6.85 -9.57 18.52
CA HIS A 63 -6.12 -10.39 17.55
C HIS A 63 -4.60 -10.25 17.72
N ASN A 64 -3.91 -11.38 17.91
CA ASN A 64 -2.46 -11.40 18.12
C ASN A 64 -1.67 -11.42 16.80
N GLY A 65 -1.92 -10.43 15.93
CA GLY A 65 -1.32 -10.34 14.59
C GLY A 65 -1.69 -11.51 13.66
N GLN A 66 -0.84 -11.74 12.66
CA GLN A 66 -0.99 -12.79 11.64
C GLN A 66 0.11 -13.84 11.77
N ALA A 67 -0.26 -15.11 11.59
CA ALA A 67 0.70 -16.19 11.42
C ALA A 67 0.52 -16.86 10.05
N PHE A 68 1.64 -17.07 9.37
CA PHE A 68 1.67 -17.75 8.08
C PHE A 68 2.31 -19.13 8.25
N GLU A 69 1.54 -20.16 7.93
CA GLU A 69 2.02 -21.53 7.70
C GLU A 69 2.64 -21.69 6.30
N GLU A 70 3.45 -22.74 6.10
CA GLU A 70 4.10 -23.09 4.83
C GLU A 70 3.13 -23.09 3.63
N LYS A 71 1.89 -23.57 3.83
CA LYS A 71 0.85 -23.60 2.80
C LYS A 71 0.45 -22.23 2.24
N HIS A 72 0.74 -21.14 2.95
CA HIS A 72 0.44 -19.78 2.49
C HIS A 72 1.54 -19.19 1.61
N PHE A 73 2.69 -19.87 1.51
CA PHE A 73 3.75 -19.52 0.59
C PHE A 73 3.55 -20.37 -0.67
N GLN A 74 2.99 -19.75 -1.72
CA GLN A 74 2.82 -20.43 -2.99
C GLN A 74 4.18 -20.56 -3.71
N ASN A 75 4.40 -21.72 -4.33
CA ASN A 75 5.64 -22.10 -5.01
C ASN A 75 6.18 -20.96 -5.90
N ASN A 76 7.34 -20.43 -5.52
CA ASN A 76 8.18 -19.42 -6.19
C ASN A 76 7.88 -17.93 -5.92
N LEU A 77 6.88 -17.57 -5.12
CA LEU A 77 6.69 -16.17 -4.70
C LEU A 77 7.56 -15.83 -3.49
N VAL A 78 8.36 -14.76 -3.60
CA VAL A 78 9.10 -14.19 -2.46
C VAL A 78 8.12 -13.42 -1.58
N GLY A 79 7.33 -14.11 -0.76
CA GLY A 79 6.52 -13.49 0.29
C GLY A 79 5.16 -14.13 0.56
N CYS A 80 4.38 -13.52 1.46
CA CYS A 80 3.01 -13.93 1.76
C CYS A 80 2.00 -12.89 1.23
N PRO A 81 1.14 -13.23 0.26
CA PRO A 81 0.18 -12.29 -0.32
C PRO A 81 -1.00 -11.95 0.61
N LEU A 82 -1.11 -12.67 1.73
CA LEU A 82 -2.23 -12.59 2.68
C LEU A 82 -2.05 -11.52 3.77
N GLY A 83 -1.10 -10.60 3.63
CA GLY A 83 -0.89 -9.54 4.62
C GLY A 83 -2.14 -8.70 4.82
N LEU A 84 -2.49 -8.47 6.09
CA LEU A 84 -3.71 -7.80 6.51
C LEU A 84 -3.84 -6.41 5.91
N ILE A 85 -2.72 -5.70 5.81
CA ILE A 85 -2.68 -4.33 5.31
C ILE A 85 -2.60 -4.32 3.78
N GLY A 86 -2.15 -5.40 3.16
CA GLY A 86 -1.91 -5.45 1.72
C GLY A 86 -0.65 -4.68 1.32
N GLY A 87 -0.58 -4.27 0.07
CA GLY A 87 0.52 -3.44 -0.42
C GLY A 87 0.47 -3.23 -1.91
N TYR A 88 1.62 -3.28 -2.57
CA TYR A 88 1.79 -2.92 -3.98
C TYR A 88 2.88 -3.77 -4.60
N ALA A 89 2.84 -3.91 -5.93
CA ALA A 89 3.93 -4.50 -6.69
C ALA A 89 4.53 -3.46 -7.66
N PHE A 90 5.79 -3.64 -8.01
CA PHE A 90 6.38 -3.01 -9.17
C PHE A 90 7.65 -3.77 -9.56
N TYR A 91 7.79 -4.10 -10.84
CA TYR A 91 8.83 -4.99 -11.32
C TYR A 91 8.89 -6.28 -10.46
N ASP A 92 10.07 -6.65 -9.96
CA ASP A 92 10.27 -7.85 -9.14
C ASP A 92 10.01 -7.62 -7.64
N GLN A 93 9.50 -6.44 -7.25
CA GLN A 93 9.20 -6.10 -5.86
C GLN A 93 7.72 -6.30 -5.58
N LEU A 94 7.40 -7.32 -4.79
CA LEU A 94 6.10 -7.46 -4.14
C LEU A 94 6.23 -7.01 -2.69
N VAL A 95 5.44 -6.02 -2.29
CA VAL A 95 5.37 -5.54 -0.91
C VAL A 95 3.98 -5.84 -0.38
N THR A 96 3.92 -6.67 0.65
CA THR A 96 2.66 -6.98 1.35
C THR A 96 2.89 -6.91 2.85
N VAL A 97 2.19 -6.00 3.51
CA VAL A 97 2.36 -5.67 4.94
C VAL A 97 1.40 -6.49 5.80
N TYR A 98 1.93 -7.06 6.89
CA TYR A 98 1.19 -7.87 7.84
C TYR A 98 1.46 -7.41 9.27
N LEU A 99 0.46 -7.60 10.14
CA LEU A 99 0.60 -7.31 11.57
C LEU A 99 1.33 -8.46 12.27
N MET A 100 2.42 -8.19 12.98
CA MET A 100 3.20 -9.24 13.62
C MET A 100 2.55 -9.74 14.93
N PRO A 101 2.56 -11.05 15.19
CA PRO A 101 2.25 -11.59 16.51
C PRO A 101 3.28 -11.10 17.54
N LEU A 102 2.85 -10.95 18.79
CA LEU A 102 3.67 -10.47 19.91
C LEU A 102 5.02 -11.20 20.05
N ARG A 103 5.07 -12.51 19.78
CA ARG A 103 6.32 -13.28 19.78
C ARG A 103 7.32 -12.77 18.72
N GLN A 104 6.83 -12.45 17.52
CA GLN A 104 7.67 -11.91 16.45
C GLN A 104 8.04 -10.45 16.70
N VAL A 105 7.14 -9.65 17.29
CA VAL A 105 7.45 -8.29 17.77
C VAL A 105 8.69 -8.31 18.66
N VAL A 106 8.78 -9.25 19.62
CA VAL A 106 9.96 -9.40 20.48
C VAL A 106 11.22 -9.70 19.68
N LEU A 107 11.17 -10.72 18.82
CA LEU A 107 12.32 -11.20 18.05
C LEU A 107 12.87 -10.13 17.11
N GLU A 108 12.00 -9.51 16.31
CA GLU A 108 12.40 -8.48 15.35
C GLU A 108 12.83 -7.19 16.05
N THR A 109 12.16 -6.78 17.14
CA THR A 109 12.62 -5.61 17.92
C THR A 109 14.03 -5.82 18.48
N MET A 110 14.34 -6.99 19.04
CA MET A 110 15.68 -7.28 19.55
C MET A 110 16.75 -7.34 18.45
N LYS A 111 16.39 -7.87 17.28
CA LYS A 111 17.27 -7.92 16.11
C LYS A 111 17.56 -6.53 15.58
N ILE A 112 16.54 -5.68 15.44
CA ILE A 112 16.69 -4.32 14.92
C ILE A 112 17.41 -3.41 15.92
N ARG A 113 17.13 -3.51 17.23
CA ARG A 113 17.88 -2.74 18.25
C ARG A 113 19.38 -2.99 18.19
N ARG A 114 19.79 -4.24 17.94
CA ARG A 114 21.20 -4.61 17.75
C ARG A 114 21.79 -4.01 16.47
N LYS A 115 21.03 -3.96 15.39
CA LYS A 115 21.49 -3.43 14.08
C LYS A 115 21.60 -1.91 14.07
N LEU A 116 20.57 -1.20 14.54
CA LEU A 116 20.47 0.26 14.45
C LEU A 116 21.21 1.00 15.58
N GLY A 117 21.92 0.29 16.45
CA GLY A 117 22.61 0.90 17.59
C GLY A 117 21.65 1.59 18.57
N PHE A 118 20.35 1.28 18.51
CA PHE A 118 19.38 1.77 19.48
C PHE A 118 19.85 1.37 20.87
N THR A 119 20.08 2.37 21.73
CA THR A 119 20.47 2.12 23.12
C THR A 119 19.45 1.19 23.78
N GLY A 120 19.87 0.43 24.81
CA GLY A 120 19.02 -0.58 25.47
C GLY A 120 17.71 -0.05 26.10
N ARG A 121 17.39 1.23 25.93
CA ARG A 121 16.15 1.93 26.32
C ARG A 121 15.35 2.49 25.13
N SER A 122 15.54 2.00 23.91
CA SER A 122 14.73 2.46 22.77
C SER A 122 13.25 2.19 23.02
N GLU A 123 12.43 3.23 22.93
CA GLU A 123 10.99 3.20 23.16
C GLU A 123 10.22 2.59 21.98
N TYR A 124 10.94 2.18 20.93
CA TYR A 124 10.37 1.63 19.71
C TYR A 124 10.23 0.10 19.79
N VAL A 125 9.10 -0.39 19.30
CA VAL A 125 8.83 -1.81 19.05
C VAL A 125 8.38 -2.01 17.61
N VAL A 126 8.88 -3.07 16.95
CA VAL A 126 8.52 -3.39 15.57
C VAL A 126 7.21 -4.15 15.57
N VAL A 127 6.15 -3.59 15.01
CA VAL A 127 4.76 -4.11 15.12
C VAL A 127 4.23 -4.71 13.83
N ALA A 128 4.73 -4.27 12.67
CA ALA A 128 4.39 -4.79 11.36
C ALA A 128 5.63 -4.84 10.46
N ASP A 129 5.59 -5.73 9.49
CA ASP A 129 6.65 -5.98 8.52
C ASP A 129 6.02 -6.30 7.17
N SER A 130 6.81 -6.18 6.10
CA SER A 130 6.44 -6.62 4.76
C SER A 130 7.17 -7.90 4.38
N CYS A 131 6.48 -8.78 3.65
CA CYS A 131 7.16 -9.82 2.91
C CYS A 131 7.79 -9.25 1.63
N ALA A 132 8.94 -8.59 1.71
CA ALA A 132 9.66 -8.00 0.56
C ALA A 132 11.18 -8.07 0.73
N TYR A 133 11.94 -8.02 -0.38
CA TYR A 133 13.41 -8.02 -0.36
C TYR A 133 14.01 -6.77 0.30
N SER A 134 13.39 -5.60 0.10
CA SER A 134 13.80 -4.31 0.67
C SER A 134 13.43 -4.14 2.15
N GLY A 135 12.55 -4.99 2.70
CA GLY A 135 12.16 -5.03 4.11
C GLY A 135 11.55 -3.73 4.63
N LYS A 136 10.23 -3.58 4.52
CA LYS A 136 9.48 -2.44 5.07
C LYS A 136 9.03 -2.72 6.50
N LEU A 137 9.60 -2.00 7.46
CA LEU A 137 9.35 -2.19 8.90
C LEU A 137 8.57 -1.04 9.51
N PHE A 138 7.63 -1.39 10.40
CA PHE A 138 6.82 -0.42 11.14
C PHE A 138 7.13 -0.45 12.63
N PHE A 139 7.37 0.73 13.19
CA PHE A 139 7.82 0.95 14.55
C PHE A 139 6.79 1.74 15.34
N LEU A 140 6.23 1.14 16.40
CA LEU A 140 5.44 1.87 17.37
C LEU A 140 6.38 2.47 18.42
N ASN A 141 6.36 3.79 18.57
CA ASN A 141 6.97 4.45 19.72
C ASN A 141 6.02 4.31 20.92
N CYS A 142 6.42 3.55 21.93
CA CYS A 142 5.60 3.27 23.11
C CYS A 142 5.38 4.48 24.04
N THR A 143 6.18 5.53 23.91
CA THR A 143 6.10 6.73 24.75
C THR A 143 5.24 7.82 24.11
N SER A 144 5.47 8.12 22.83
CA SER A 144 4.64 9.09 22.09
C SER A 144 3.35 8.48 21.56
N GLY A 145 3.34 7.16 21.31
CA GLY A 145 2.19 6.46 20.74
C GLY A 145 2.15 6.57 19.22
N GLN A 146 3.08 7.30 18.59
CA GLN A 146 3.17 7.42 17.14
C GLN A 146 3.67 6.11 16.51
N LEU A 147 3.14 5.80 15.32
CA LEU A 147 3.57 4.72 14.46
C LEU A 147 4.47 5.31 13.37
N TYR A 148 5.58 4.64 13.09
CA TYR A 148 6.55 5.05 12.11
C TYR A 148 6.83 3.93 11.11
N VAL A 149 7.27 4.28 9.91
CA VAL A 149 7.80 3.34 8.90
C VAL A 149 9.24 3.70 8.56
N GLY A 150 10.09 2.69 8.43
CA GLY A 150 11.47 2.86 8.00
C GLY A 150 11.59 3.34 6.56
N THR A 151 12.57 4.22 6.31
CA THR A 151 12.94 4.65 4.95
C THR A 151 14.12 3.83 4.41
N ARG A 152 14.60 4.15 3.20
CA ARG A 152 15.85 3.57 2.66
C ARG A 152 17.04 3.76 3.60
N ASN A 153 17.06 4.88 4.32
CA ASN A 153 18.17 5.27 5.20
C ASN A 153 18.01 4.70 6.63
N LEU A 154 16.93 3.95 6.93
CA LEU A 154 16.77 3.31 8.23
C LEU A 154 18.04 2.56 8.70
N PRO A 155 18.76 1.77 7.87
CA PRO A 155 19.98 1.08 8.31
C PRO A 155 21.18 2.00 8.56
N THR A 156 21.20 3.20 7.98
CA THR A 156 22.34 4.12 8.02
C THR A 156 22.24 5.14 9.15
N ASP A 157 21.09 5.80 9.29
CA ASP A 157 20.87 6.89 10.24
C ASP A 157 19.62 6.71 11.12
N GLY A 158 18.86 5.63 10.91
CA GLY A 158 17.61 5.38 11.61
C GLY A 158 16.42 6.20 11.10
N GLN A 159 16.49 6.77 9.89
CA GLN A 159 15.45 7.61 9.32
C GLN A 159 14.12 6.86 9.17
N MET A 160 13.08 7.45 9.75
CA MET A 160 11.71 6.95 9.75
C MET A 160 10.71 8.07 9.45
N LEU A 161 9.55 7.71 8.92
CA LEU A 161 8.44 8.62 8.63
C LEU A 161 7.22 8.29 9.50
N PRO A 162 6.47 9.29 10.01
CA PRO A 162 5.25 9.04 10.77
C PRO A 162 4.16 8.46 9.84
N CYS A 163 3.50 7.40 10.29
CA CYS A 163 2.45 6.72 9.53
C CYS A 163 1.07 7.31 9.73
N VAL A 164 0.87 8.15 10.75
CA VAL A 164 -0.38 8.87 10.99
C VAL A 164 -0.09 10.34 11.32
N PRO A 165 -1.04 11.26 11.10
CA PRO A 165 -0.83 12.68 11.38
C PRO A 165 -0.51 12.94 12.86
N ASP A 166 0.58 13.67 13.13
CA ASP A 166 1.03 13.97 14.51
C ASP A 166 -0.04 14.71 15.32
N ALA A 167 -0.84 15.57 14.67
CA ALA A 167 -1.93 16.29 15.32
C ALA A 167 -3.05 15.38 15.88
N LEU A 168 -3.11 14.12 15.44
CA LEU A 168 -4.05 13.13 15.97
C LEU A 168 -3.46 12.33 17.13
N ILE A 169 -2.16 12.37 17.36
CA ILE A 169 -1.56 11.72 18.53
C ILE A 169 -1.86 12.60 19.75
N SER A 170 -2.85 12.22 20.56
CA SER A 170 -3.06 12.82 21.87
C SER A 170 -1.98 12.30 22.81
N SER A 171 -1.45 13.15 23.70
CA SER A 171 -0.45 12.68 24.65
C SER A 171 -1.06 11.51 25.43
N ILE A 172 -0.34 10.38 25.52
CA ILE A 172 -0.78 9.18 26.24
C ILE A 172 -0.92 9.45 27.76
N HIS A 173 -0.80 10.71 28.18
CA HIS A 173 -0.95 11.24 29.52
C HIS A 173 -2.12 12.23 29.67
N ASP A 174 -2.92 12.47 28.63
CA ASP A 174 -4.18 13.20 28.79
C ASP A 174 -5.11 12.38 29.69
N CYS A 175 -5.47 12.97 30.84
CA CYS A 175 -6.29 12.37 31.89
C CYS A 175 -7.70 11.98 31.43
N ASN A 176 -8.08 12.37 30.21
CA ASN A 176 -9.38 12.12 29.64
C ASN A 176 -9.38 10.75 28.94
N VAL A 177 -9.73 9.73 29.73
CA VAL A 177 -9.72 8.30 29.38
C VAL A 177 -10.48 8.00 28.07
N ASP A 178 -11.47 8.81 27.71
CA ASP A 178 -12.29 8.65 26.50
C ASP A 178 -11.64 9.12 25.20
N ARG A 179 -10.46 9.77 25.25
CA ARG A 179 -9.73 10.28 24.07
C ARG A 179 -8.38 9.60 23.83
N GLN A 180 -8.13 8.46 24.47
CA GLN A 180 -6.90 7.70 24.25
C GLN A 180 -6.86 7.12 22.83
N GLN A 181 -5.83 7.50 22.08
CA GLN A 181 -5.53 6.94 20.76
C GLN A 181 -4.02 6.88 20.56
N ASP A 182 -3.59 5.89 19.79
CA ASP A 182 -2.22 5.72 19.34
C ASP A 182 -2.22 5.54 17.81
N GLY A 183 -1.04 5.62 17.22
CA GLY A 183 -0.84 5.48 15.78
C GLY A 183 -1.31 4.12 15.28
N MET A 184 -1.18 3.06 16.07
CA MET A 184 -1.65 1.72 15.69
C MET A 184 -3.17 1.64 15.50
N LEU A 185 -3.94 2.19 16.45
CA LEU A 185 -5.40 2.23 16.33
C LEU A 185 -5.84 3.13 15.19
N LEU A 186 -5.27 4.33 15.06
CA LEU A 186 -5.61 5.26 13.98
C LEU A 186 -5.30 4.66 12.61
N TRP A 187 -4.15 4.00 12.47
CA TRP A 187 -3.72 3.34 11.24
C TRP A 187 -4.67 2.22 10.83
N LEU A 188 -5.07 1.34 11.76
CA LEU A 188 -6.01 0.26 11.47
C LEU A 188 -7.45 0.77 11.22
N GLU A 189 -7.89 1.82 11.92
CA GLU A 189 -9.19 2.45 11.66
C GLU A 189 -9.26 3.02 10.24
N GLU A 190 -8.20 3.72 9.81
CA GLU A 190 -8.11 4.24 8.44
C GLU A 190 -8.02 3.12 7.40
N HIS A 191 -7.25 2.06 7.67
CA HIS A 191 -7.20 0.89 6.79
C HIS A 191 -8.60 0.28 6.60
N GLY A 192 -9.31 0.02 7.71
CA GLY A 192 -10.68 -0.50 7.68
C GLY A 192 -11.64 0.42 6.94
N ARG A 193 -11.52 1.74 7.10
CA ARG A 193 -12.32 2.73 6.36
C ARG A 193 -12.04 2.70 4.87
N ARG A 194 -10.77 2.57 4.45
CA ARG A 194 -10.38 2.50 3.04
C ARG A 194 -10.92 1.23 2.36
N LEU A 195 -10.95 0.10 3.08
CA LEU A 195 -11.57 -1.15 2.62
C LEU A 195 -13.11 -1.01 2.49
N GLU A 196 -13.76 -0.50 3.54
CA GLU A 196 -15.24 -0.38 3.61
C GLU A 196 -15.78 0.57 2.52
N ASN A 197 -15.07 1.67 2.26
CA ASN A 197 -15.48 2.66 1.27
C ASN A 197 -14.99 2.35 -0.16
N GLY A 198 -14.34 1.21 -0.41
CA GLY A 198 -13.88 0.84 -1.75
C GLY A 198 -12.69 1.66 -2.29
N ILE A 199 -12.02 2.47 -1.44
CA ILE A 199 -10.81 3.20 -1.83
C ILE A 199 -9.71 2.22 -2.23
N ILE A 200 -9.59 1.11 -1.51
CA ILE A 200 -8.71 -0.02 -1.86
C ILE A 200 -9.54 -1.29 -1.98
N LYS A 201 -9.09 -2.21 -2.83
CA LYS A 201 -9.80 -3.46 -3.12
C LYS A 201 -8.87 -4.66 -3.17
N LEU A 202 -9.47 -5.86 -3.14
CA LEU A 202 -8.77 -7.08 -3.49
C LEU A 202 -8.47 -7.08 -5.00
N ARG A 203 -7.24 -7.40 -5.37
CA ARG A 203 -6.83 -7.60 -6.76
C ARG A 203 -6.40 -9.05 -6.98
N GLN A 204 -6.76 -9.58 -8.14
CA GLN A 204 -6.27 -10.85 -8.65
C GLN A 204 -4.95 -10.59 -9.40
N GLU A 205 -3.88 -11.20 -8.92
CA GLU A 205 -2.62 -11.35 -9.65
C GLU A 205 -2.59 -12.76 -10.29
N GLU A 206 -1.65 -13.05 -11.19
CA GLU A 206 -1.63 -14.31 -11.97
C GLU A 206 -1.84 -15.58 -11.12
N ASN A 207 -1.27 -15.63 -9.91
CA ASN A 207 -1.30 -16.83 -9.06
C ASN A 207 -1.91 -16.61 -7.66
N PHE A 208 -2.16 -15.37 -7.27
CA PHE A 208 -2.61 -15.03 -5.91
C PHE A 208 -3.54 -13.82 -5.89
N ARG A 209 -4.22 -13.64 -4.76
CA ARG A 209 -5.00 -12.42 -4.48
C ARG A 209 -4.34 -11.64 -3.37
N THR A 210 -4.38 -10.32 -3.46
CA THR A 210 -3.87 -9.45 -2.40
C THR A 210 -4.67 -8.15 -2.31
N ILE A 211 -4.63 -7.51 -1.15
CA ILE A 211 -5.21 -6.18 -0.98
C ILE A 211 -4.27 -5.18 -1.65
N SER A 212 -4.73 -4.57 -2.74
CA SER A 212 -3.97 -3.55 -3.47
C SER A 212 -4.12 -2.20 -2.79
N GLN A 213 -3.01 -1.57 -2.41
CA GLN A 213 -2.99 -0.24 -1.82
C GLN A 213 -3.25 0.89 -2.83
N PHE A 214 -3.20 0.60 -4.13
CA PHE A 214 -3.53 1.56 -5.18
C PHE A 214 -5.00 2.01 -5.06
N PRO A 215 -5.24 3.33 -4.94
CA PRO A 215 -6.59 3.85 -4.88
C PRO A 215 -7.40 3.51 -6.13
N GLU A 216 -8.69 3.21 -5.95
CA GLU A 216 -9.63 2.90 -7.04
C GLU A 216 -10.55 4.08 -7.39
N GLU A 217 -10.66 5.07 -6.50
CA GLU A 217 -11.61 6.18 -6.60
C GLU A 217 -10.93 7.56 -6.67
N SER A 218 -11.66 8.53 -7.23
CA SER A 218 -11.29 9.95 -7.26
C SER A 218 -11.20 10.53 -5.83
N PRO A 219 -10.32 11.52 -5.56
CA PRO A 219 -9.39 12.18 -6.49
C PRO A 219 -8.04 11.47 -6.66
N LEU A 220 -7.82 10.35 -5.98
CA LEU A 220 -6.52 9.65 -5.98
C LEU A 220 -6.36 8.68 -7.17
N CYS A 221 -7.45 8.33 -7.83
CA CYS A 221 -7.50 7.57 -9.07
C CYS A 221 -8.13 8.41 -10.18
N SER A 222 -7.37 8.69 -11.23
CA SER A 222 -7.88 9.31 -12.44
C SER A 222 -8.52 8.26 -13.35
N THR A 223 -9.47 8.68 -14.18
CA THR A 223 -10.06 7.86 -15.24
C THR A 223 -10.19 8.69 -16.50
N ALA A 224 -9.72 8.14 -17.62
CA ALA A 224 -9.95 8.69 -18.95
C ALA A 224 -10.56 7.61 -19.85
N ILE A 225 -11.48 8.00 -20.73
CA ILE A 225 -12.03 7.14 -21.77
C ILE A 225 -11.80 7.85 -23.10
N THR A 226 -11.12 7.18 -24.02
CA THR A 226 -10.84 7.71 -25.36
C THR A 226 -11.06 6.60 -26.37
N ASN A 227 -11.96 6.82 -27.33
CA ASN A 227 -12.27 5.85 -28.39
C ASN A 227 -12.47 4.42 -27.85
N GLY A 228 -13.29 4.23 -26.80
CA GLY A 228 -13.58 2.91 -26.24
C GLY A 228 -12.51 2.31 -25.33
N VAL A 229 -11.30 2.89 -25.25
CA VAL A 229 -10.27 2.47 -24.30
C VAL A 229 -10.43 3.27 -23.02
N LYS A 230 -10.64 2.57 -21.89
CA LYS A 230 -10.69 3.15 -20.55
C LYS A 230 -9.35 2.95 -19.87
N VAL A 231 -8.75 4.04 -19.42
CA VAL A 231 -7.51 4.02 -18.62
C VAL A 231 -7.82 4.58 -17.24
N ARG A 232 -7.48 3.81 -16.21
CA ARG A 232 -7.48 4.26 -14.81
C ARG A 232 -6.05 4.29 -14.29
N ALA A 233 -5.70 5.34 -13.55
CA ALA A 233 -4.34 5.51 -13.05
C ALA A 233 -4.35 6.06 -11.62
N SER A 234 -3.52 5.48 -10.75
CA SER A 234 -3.34 5.90 -9.36
C SER A 234 -1.95 5.54 -8.87
N ALA A 235 -1.51 6.15 -7.78
CA ALA A 235 -0.20 5.93 -7.22
C ALA A 235 -0.22 5.78 -5.69
N VAL A 236 0.86 5.20 -5.18
CA VAL A 236 1.13 4.98 -3.75
C VAL A 236 2.56 5.41 -3.45
N PHE A 237 2.76 5.95 -2.26
CA PHE A 237 4.09 6.29 -1.76
C PHE A 237 4.83 5.03 -1.27
N VAL A 238 6.12 4.91 -1.58
CA VAL A 238 6.98 3.76 -1.28
C VAL A 238 8.05 4.18 -0.27
N PRO A 239 7.73 4.24 1.04
CA PRO A 239 8.60 4.83 2.05
C PRO A 239 9.95 4.12 2.18
N GLU A 240 9.99 2.79 2.06
CA GLU A 240 11.20 1.97 2.14
C GLU A 240 12.22 2.25 1.02
N CYS A 241 11.79 2.95 -0.03
CA CYS A 241 12.63 3.43 -1.12
C CYS A 241 12.82 4.95 -1.13
N ALA A 242 12.23 5.69 -0.19
CA ALA A 242 12.44 7.12 -0.05
C ALA A 242 13.80 7.40 0.59
N ASP A 243 14.50 8.40 0.06
CA ASP A 243 15.79 8.89 0.54
C ASP A 243 15.68 10.40 0.68
N LEU A 244 15.24 10.85 1.87
CA LEU A 244 14.89 12.26 2.07
C LEU A 244 16.12 13.19 2.07
N GLU A 245 17.32 12.63 2.15
CA GLU A 245 18.59 13.35 2.06
C GLU A 245 19.01 13.61 0.61
N ASN A 246 18.52 12.80 -0.34
CA ASN A 246 18.78 12.98 -1.77
C ASN A 246 18.23 14.32 -2.27
N THR A 247 18.85 14.97 -3.25
CA THR A 247 18.34 16.26 -3.77
C THR A 247 17.37 16.12 -4.94
N SER A 248 17.45 15.03 -5.71
CA SER A 248 16.67 14.83 -6.95
C SER A 248 15.60 13.75 -6.84
N GLU A 249 15.83 12.72 -6.02
CA GLU A 249 14.98 11.52 -5.92
C GLU A 249 14.54 11.24 -4.48
N LYS A 250 13.98 12.26 -3.81
CA LYS A 250 13.58 12.17 -2.40
C LYS A 250 12.46 11.17 -2.15
N TYR A 251 11.43 11.24 -2.98
CA TYR A 251 10.19 10.50 -2.80
C TYR A 251 10.02 9.50 -3.93
N THR A 252 9.89 8.22 -3.57
CA THR A 252 9.57 7.16 -4.52
C THR A 252 8.07 6.89 -4.49
N PHE A 253 7.44 6.91 -5.66
CA PHE A 253 6.04 6.56 -5.84
C PHE A 253 5.91 5.39 -6.82
N SER A 254 5.17 4.35 -6.44
CA SER A 254 4.71 3.34 -7.39
C SER A 254 3.38 3.80 -7.97
N TYR A 255 3.19 3.62 -9.27
CA TYR A 255 1.94 3.90 -9.97
C TYR A 255 1.42 2.66 -10.68
N SER A 256 0.09 2.55 -10.74
CA SER A 256 -0.62 1.42 -11.33
C SER A 256 -1.54 1.95 -12.43
N ILE A 257 -1.35 1.43 -13.64
CA ILE A 257 -2.15 1.75 -14.83
C ILE A 257 -3.01 0.54 -15.15
N ARG A 258 -4.32 0.77 -15.24
CA ARG A 258 -5.32 -0.26 -15.54
C ARG A 258 -6.05 0.11 -16.81
N MET A 259 -5.93 -0.72 -17.84
CA MET A 259 -6.53 -0.52 -19.14
C MET A 259 -7.62 -1.55 -19.38
N SER A 260 -8.78 -1.10 -19.81
CA SER A 260 -9.84 -1.99 -20.30
C SER A 260 -10.45 -1.44 -21.58
N PHE A 261 -11.12 -2.33 -22.30
CA PHE A 261 -11.80 -1.98 -23.55
C PHE A 261 -13.29 -2.12 -23.37
N LEU A 262 -14.02 -1.05 -23.66
CA LEU A 262 -15.46 -0.98 -23.45
C LEU A 262 -16.20 -1.97 -24.37
N PRO A 263 -17.39 -2.45 -23.97
CA PRO A 263 -18.20 -3.39 -24.75
C PRO A 263 -18.44 -2.96 -26.20
N GLU A 264 -18.56 -1.66 -26.44
CA GLU A 264 -18.84 -1.07 -27.75
C GLU A 264 -17.63 -1.10 -28.70
N GLY A 265 -16.43 -1.38 -28.19
CA GLY A 265 -15.18 -1.31 -28.93
C GLY A 265 -14.74 0.13 -29.22
N CYS A 266 -13.87 0.33 -30.21
CA CYS A 266 -13.41 1.65 -30.63
C CYS A 266 -13.99 2.02 -32.00
N VAL A 267 -14.23 3.31 -32.21
CA VAL A 267 -14.62 3.85 -33.51
C VAL A 267 -13.53 4.80 -33.98
N ILE A 268 -12.79 4.43 -35.01
CA ILE A 268 -11.71 5.24 -35.59
C ILE A 268 -12.11 5.62 -37.01
N ASN A 269 -12.17 6.92 -37.30
CA ASN A 269 -12.60 7.45 -38.59
C ASN A 269 -13.96 6.90 -39.06
N GLY A 270 -14.91 6.72 -38.13
CA GLY A 270 -16.25 6.20 -38.42
C GLY A 270 -16.33 4.68 -38.60
N MET A 271 -15.21 3.94 -38.50
CA MET A 271 -15.20 2.49 -38.57
C MET A 271 -15.10 1.85 -37.18
N PRO A 272 -15.93 0.86 -36.84
CA PRO A 272 -15.88 0.17 -35.56
C PRO A 272 -14.81 -0.95 -35.56
N PHE A 273 -14.15 -1.13 -34.43
CA PHE A 273 -13.19 -2.21 -34.21
C PHE A 273 -13.39 -2.87 -32.85
N SER A 274 -13.36 -4.20 -32.83
CA SER A 274 -13.51 -5.05 -31.65
C SER A 274 -12.16 -5.46 -31.02
N SER A 275 -11.08 -4.77 -31.36
CA SER A 275 -9.77 -4.93 -30.71
C SER A 275 -8.86 -3.76 -31.04
N CYS A 276 -7.95 -3.44 -30.13
CA CYS A 276 -6.83 -2.54 -30.38
C CYS A 276 -5.61 -2.98 -29.57
N GLN A 277 -4.42 -2.73 -30.10
CA GLN A 277 -3.17 -3.09 -29.43
C GLN A 277 -2.34 -1.84 -29.15
N LEU A 278 -1.82 -1.74 -27.93
CA LEU A 278 -0.91 -0.68 -27.53
C LEU A 278 0.38 -0.77 -28.34
N ASN A 279 0.88 0.37 -28.81
CA ASN A 279 2.16 0.51 -29.51
C ASN A 279 3.16 1.33 -28.69
N ARG A 280 2.75 2.53 -28.24
CA ARG A 280 3.63 3.51 -27.60
C ARG A 280 3.00 4.14 -26.38
N ARG A 281 3.85 4.64 -25.49
CA ARG A 281 3.50 5.48 -24.34
C ARG A 281 4.20 6.82 -24.43
N HIS A 282 3.57 7.83 -23.87
CA HIS A 282 4.12 9.16 -23.67
C HIS A 282 3.69 9.66 -22.29
N TRP A 283 4.65 10.10 -21.48
CA TRP A 283 4.43 10.53 -20.10
C TRP A 283 4.99 11.92 -19.87
N ILE A 284 4.21 12.77 -19.21
CA ILE A 284 4.63 14.04 -18.65
C ILE A 284 4.58 13.91 -17.13
N ILE A 285 5.75 14.00 -16.50
CA ILE A 285 5.92 13.88 -15.05
C ILE A 285 6.17 15.27 -14.49
N ARG A 286 5.40 15.64 -13.47
CA ARG A 286 5.52 16.92 -12.77
C ARG A 286 5.88 16.75 -11.31
N SER A 287 6.71 17.65 -10.80
CA SER A 287 6.98 17.84 -9.38
C SER A 287 6.59 19.27 -9.01
N ASN A 288 5.72 19.45 -8.02
CA ASN A 288 5.12 20.75 -7.67
C ASN A 288 4.59 21.52 -8.90
N ASP A 289 3.82 20.83 -9.75
CA ASP A 289 3.26 21.35 -11.02
C ASP A 289 4.28 21.79 -12.09
N VAL A 290 5.59 21.65 -11.84
CA VAL A 290 6.65 21.89 -12.82
C VAL A 290 6.98 20.59 -13.56
N VAL A 291 7.05 20.63 -14.90
CA VAL A 291 7.47 19.48 -15.72
C VAL A 291 8.92 19.16 -15.43
N VAL A 292 9.18 17.96 -14.91
CA VAL A 292 10.53 17.45 -14.59
C VAL A 292 10.98 16.36 -15.55
N ALA A 293 10.04 15.72 -16.25
CA ALA A 293 10.35 14.72 -17.26
C ALA A 293 9.24 14.66 -18.33
N ASP A 294 9.67 14.44 -19.58
CA ASP A 294 8.86 14.19 -20.75
C ASP A 294 9.45 12.94 -21.43
N VAL A 295 8.72 11.83 -21.38
CA VAL A 295 9.24 10.49 -21.68
C VAL A 295 8.33 9.77 -22.66
N GLY A 296 8.85 9.52 -23.87
CA GLY A 296 8.21 8.68 -24.88
C GLY A 296 8.91 7.34 -25.07
N GLY A 297 8.17 6.29 -25.40
CA GLY A 297 8.77 4.99 -25.71
C GLY A 297 7.77 3.97 -26.25
N GLU A 298 8.28 2.91 -26.84
CA GLU A 298 7.46 1.75 -27.26
C GLU A 298 7.12 0.88 -26.05
N ALA A 299 5.99 0.17 -26.17
CA ALA A 299 5.47 -0.72 -25.14
C ALA A 299 5.13 -0.03 -23.80
N VAL A 300 4.60 -0.83 -22.88
CA VAL A 300 4.57 -0.56 -21.44
C VAL A 300 5.25 -1.73 -20.75
N ILE A 301 6.26 -1.49 -19.91
CA ILE A 301 7.04 -2.55 -19.25
C ILE A 301 7.54 -3.69 -20.18
N GLY A 302 7.83 -3.36 -21.45
CA GLY A 302 8.22 -4.36 -22.47
C GLY A 302 7.06 -5.16 -23.09
N GLN A 303 5.82 -4.86 -22.71
CA GLN A 303 4.60 -5.51 -23.19
C GLN A 303 3.79 -4.61 -24.13
N TYR A 304 3.10 -5.25 -25.08
CA TYR A 304 2.20 -4.62 -26.06
C TYR A 304 0.79 -5.18 -25.88
N PRO A 305 0.04 -4.77 -24.84
CA PRO A 305 -1.26 -5.35 -24.52
C PRO A 305 -2.24 -5.20 -25.68
N LEU A 306 -2.85 -6.32 -26.07
CA LEU A 306 -3.99 -6.38 -26.98
C LEU A 306 -5.25 -6.37 -26.13
N LEU A 307 -6.13 -5.39 -26.35
CA LEU A 307 -7.37 -5.28 -25.60
C LEU A 307 -8.56 -5.70 -26.48
N ARG A 308 -9.47 -6.50 -25.92
CA ARG A 308 -10.75 -6.84 -26.53
C ARG A 308 -11.92 -6.61 -25.56
N PRO A 309 -13.14 -6.39 -26.07
CA PRO A 309 -14.30 -6.18 -25.22
C PRO A 309 -14.58 -7.42 -24.36
N GLY A 310 -14.83 -7.21 -23.06
CA GLY A 310 -15.15 -8.28 -22.11
C GLY A 310 -13.95 -9.08 -21.61
N GLU A 311 -12.74 -8.83 -22.08
CA GLU A 311 -11.52 -9.36 -21.46
C GLU A 311 -11.23 -8.62 -20.14
N GLU A 312 -10.46 -9.27 -19.27
CA GLU A 312 -10.00 -8.68 -18.01
C GLU A 312 -9.14 -7.43 -18.24
N GLU A 313 -9.08 -6.55 -17.23
CA GLU A 313 -8.25 -5.36 -17.33
C GLU A 313 -6.76 -5.73 -17.43
N PHE A 314 -6.07 -5.12 -18.38
CA PHE A 314 -4.61 -5.15 -18.39
C PHE A 314 -4.10 -4.19 -17.31
N VAL A 315 -3.36 -4.73 -16.34
CA VAL A 315 -2.79 -3.95 -15.24
C VAL A 315 -1.27 -4.03 -15.33
N TYR A 316 -0.61 -2.88 -15.20
CA TYR A 316 0.83 -2.87 -14.97
C TYR A 316 1.20 -1.80 -13.96
N GLU A 317 2.33 -2.04 -13.28
CA GLU A 317 2.83 -1.20 -12.21
C GLU A 317 4.29 -0.85 -12.49
N SER A 318 4.64 0.40 -12.19
CA SER A 318 5.99 0.93 -12.36
C SER A 318 6.17 2.06 -11.33
N TYR A 319 7.31 2.74 -11.31
CA TYR A 319 7.58 3.77 -10.32
C TYR A 319 8.13 5.05 -10.95
N SER A 320 8.03 6.13 -10.18
CA SER A 320 8.65 7.41 -10.47
C SER A 320 9.24 8.00 -9.19
N CYS A 321 10.39 8.65 -9.31
CA CYS A 321 11.04 9.36 -8.21
C CYS A 321 10.85 10.86 -8.40
N LEU A 322 10.52 11.56 -7.31
CA LEU A 322 10.33 13.02 -7.32
C LEU A 322 11.21 13.70 -6.25
N PRO A 323 11.67 14.94 -6.52
CA PRO A 323 12.34 15.75 -5.50
C PRO A 323 11.37 16.37 -4.48
N SER A 324 10.05 16.35 -4.75
CA SER A 324 9.01 16.91 -3.89
C SER A 324 8.00 15.85 -3.44
N SER A 325 7.35 16.11 -2.30
CA SER A 325 6.25 15.32 -1.74
C SER A 325 4.94 15.43 -2.53
N SER A 326 4.90 16.32 -3.52
CA SER A 326 3.75 16.53 -4.41
C SER A 326 4.18 16.58 -5.88
N GLY A 327 3.38 15.94 -6.72
CA GLY A 327 3.58 15.86 -8.15
C GLY A 327 2.41 15.19 -8.85
N SER A 328 2.57 14.93 -10.14
CA SER A 328 1.54 14.24 -10.93
C SER A 328 2.15 13.60 -12.17
N ILE A 329 1.46 12.61 -12.72
CA ILE A 329 1.76 12.04 -14.03
C ILE A 329 0.51 12.18 -14.91
N GLU A 330 0.71 12.55 -16.17
CA GLU A 330 -0.31 12.51 -17.22
C GLU A 330 0.33 12.10 -18.54
N GLY A 331 -0.46 11.75 -19.56
CA GLY A 331 0.13 11.34 -20.82
C GLY A 331 -0.84 10.78 -21.83
N SER A 332 -0.31 10.00 -22.77
CA SER A 332 -1.09 9.27 -23.75
C SER A 332 -0.47 7.92 -24.10
N PHE A 333 -1.31 7.00 -24.55
CA PHE A 333 -0.88 5.79 -25.24
C PHE A 333 -1.28 5.87 -26.70
N THR A 334 -0.41 5.40 -27.59
CA THR A 334 -0.78 5.20 -29.00
C THR A 334 -1.21 3.75 -29.19
N PHE A 335 -2.44 3.55 -29.64
CA PHE A 335 -3.01 2.25 -29.99
C PHE A 335 -3.17 2.11 -31.50
N VAL A 336 -3.21 0.88 -31.99
CA VAL A 336 -3.54 0.54 -33.37
C VAL A 336 -4.77 -0.38 -33.39
N PRO A 337 -5.79 -0.11 -34.21
CA PRO A 337 -6.94 -1.01 -34.36
C PRO A 337 -6.52 -2.39 -34.88
N GLY A 338 -7.09 -3.45 -34.32
CA GLY A 338 -6.64 -4.83 -34.58
C GLY A 338 -5.43 -5.20 -33.74
N SER A 339 -4.37 -5.71 -34.38
CA SER A 339 -3.09 -6.04 -33.73
C SER A 339 -1.93 -5.37 -34.46
N LEU A 340 -0.79 -5.19 -33.81
CA LEU A 340 0.42 -4.64 -34.42
C LEU A 340 0.91 -5.47 -35.61
N ARG A 341 0.65 -6.79 -35.61
CA ARG A 341 0.98 -7.68 -36.74
C ARG A 341 0.00 -7.56 -37.90
N VAL A 342 -1.26 -7.30 -37.61
CA VAL A 342 -2.35 -7.18 -38.59
C VAL A 342 -3.17 -5.94 -38.25
N PRO A 343 -2.65 -4.73 -38.56
CA PRO A 343 -3.34 -3.49 -38.27
C PRO A 343 -4.55 -3.32 -39.19
N LYS A 344 -5.68 -2.92 -38.62
CA LYS A 344 -6.95 -2.75 -39.35
C LYS A 344 -7.30 -1.27 -39.62
N GLY A 345 -6.52 -0.34 -39.09
CA GLY A 345 -6.71 1.10 -39.23
C GLY A 345 -5.48 1.88 -38.82
N GLY A 346 -5.55 3.21 -38.94
CA GLY A 346 -4.49 4.11 -38.49
C GLY A 346 -4.36 4.14 -36.96
N PRO A 347 -3.17 4.50 -36.43
CA PRO A 347 -2.98 4.66 -34.99
C PRO A 347 -3.86 5.78 -34.43
N PHE A 348 -4.24 5.66 -33.16
CA PHE A 348 -4.99 6.67 -32.42
C PHE A 348 -4.43 6.83 -31.00
N GLU A 349 -4.57 8.03 -30.45
CA GLU A 349 -4.16 8.32 -29.08
C GLU A 349 -5.28 8.02 -28.08
N VAL A 350 -4.88 7.51 -26.93
CA VAL A 350 -5.71 7.25 -25.76
C VAL A 350 -5.13 8.07 -24.62
N ALA A 351 -5.94 8.98 -24.06
CA ALA A 351 -5.47 9.85 -23.00
C ALA A 351 -5.27 9.09 -21.68
N VAL A 352 -4.25 9.49 -20.92
CA VAL A 352 -4.13 9.18 -19.50
C VAL A 352 -4.36 10.48 -18.74
N ALA A 353 -5.52 10.57 -18.08
CA ALA A 353 -5.86 11.72 -17.25
C ALA A 353 -4.83 11.88 -16.12
N ARG A 354 -4.49 13.13 -15.80
CA ARG A 354 -3.56 13.46 -14.71
C ARG A 354 -3.96 12.78 -13.41
N PHE A 355 -3.04 12.05 -12.81
CA PHE A 355 -3.20 11.44 -11.49
C PHE A 355 -2.10 11.93 -10.53
N PRO A 356 -2.43 12.11 -9.23
CA PRO A 356 -1.50 12.69 -8.27
C PRO A 356 -0.43 11.69 -7.82
N LEU A 357 0.80 12.21 -7.62
CA LEU A 357 1.86 11.58 -6.84
C LEU A 357 2.00 12.39 -5.55
N GLN A 358 1.42 11.92 -4.45
CA GLN A 358 1.30 12.71 -3.24
C GLN A 358 1.69 11.90 -2.00
N LEU A 359 2.50 12.50 -1.14
CA LEU A 359 2.77 11.97 0.20
C LEU A 359 1.44 11.93 1.00
N PRO A 360 0.94 10.75 1.38
CA PRO A 360 -0.35 10.65 2.05
C PRO A 360 -0.25 11.03 3.52
N ASN A 361 -1.39 11.43 4.10
CA ASN A 361 -1.51 11.65 5.56
C ASN A 361 -1.35 10.35 6.36
N TYR A 362 -1.65 9.20 5.75
CA TYR A 362 -1.48 7.88 6.34
C TYR A 362 -0.58 7.01 5.44
N ILE A 363 0.47 6.42 6.01
CA ILE A 363 1.39 5.54 5.27
C ILE A 363 1.14 4.10 5.68
N PHE A 364 0.93 3.23 4.69
CA PHE A 364 0.60 1.80 4.82
C PHE A 364 1.64 0.93 4.17
#